data_AF-A0A9X8YQV7-F1
#
_entry.id   AF-A0A9X8YQV7-F1
#
_cell.length_a   1.000
_cell.length_b   1.000
_cell.length_c   1.000
_cell.angle_alpha   90.00
_cell.angle_beta   90.00
_cell.angle_gamma   90.00
#
_symmetry.space_group_name_H-M   'P 1'
#
loop_
_entity.id
_entity.type
_entity.pdbx_description
1 polymer ?
#
loop_
_entity_poly.entity_id
_entity_poly.type
_entity_poly.pdbx_seq_one_letter_code
_entity_poly.pdbx_strand_id
1 'polypeptide(L)'
;VNGKFSRPQRAVYDIVLASLQRALELFKPGTSIREVNAEVVRIMVVGLVELGVLKGEVDQLIAEQAHRQFFMHGLSHWLGLDVHDVGHYGTPSRDRLLEPGMVLTVEPGLYIAPDADVPE
;
A
#
# COMPACT_ATOMS: atom_id res chain seq x y z
N VAL A 1 -9.43 -6.45 18.86
CA VAL A 1 -10.58 -6.39 19.81
C VAL A 1 -10.30 -7.19 21.10
N ASN A 2 -9.97 -8.49 21.04
CA ASN A 2 -9.65 -9.32 22.23
C ASN A 2 -8.15 -9.36 22.62
N GLY A 3 -7.31 -8.54 21.96
CA GLY A 3 -5.86 -8.48 22.20
C GLY A 3 -5.01 -9.58 21.56
N LYS A 4 -5.59 -10.50 20.77
CA LYS A 4 -4.84 -11.59 20.11
C LYS A 4 -5.22 -11.73 18.64
N PHE A 5 -4.23 -11.72 17.75
CA PHE A 5 -4.45 -12.04 16.35
C PHE A 5 -4.76 -13.53 16.17
N SER A 6 -5.77 -13.84 15.36
CA SER A 6 -5.86 -15.16 14.74
C SER A 6 -4.76 -15.31 13.68
N ARG A 7 -4.54 -16.54 13.19
CA ARG A 7 -3.52 -16.79 12.16
C ARG A 7 -3.81 -16.02 10.86
N PRO A 8 -5.02 -16.04 10.27
CA PRO A 8 -5.33 -15.22 9.09
C PRO A 8 -5.20 -13.72 9.35
N GLN A 9 -5.64 -13.23 10.50
CA GLN A 9 -5.51 -11.81 10.85
C GLN A 9 -4.03 -11.39 10.94
N ARG A 10 -3.18 -12.22 11.55
CA ARG A 10 -1.74 -11.97 11.63
C ARG A 10 -1.09 -11.95 10.26
N ALA A 11 -1.46 -12.88 9.39
CA ALA A 11 -0.90 -12.98 8.05
C ALA A 11 -1.18 -11.72 7.20
N VAL A 12 -2.42 -11.25 7.19
CA VAL A 12 -2.78 -10.00 6.47
C VAL A 12 -2.11 -8.79 7.12
N TYR A 13 -2.09 -8.74 8.46
CA TYR A 13 -1.44 -7.66 9.22
C TYR A 13 0.05 -7.53 8.88
N ASP A 14 0.78 -8.64 8.80
CA ASP A 14 2.22 -8.64 8.54
C ASP A 14 2.55 -8.11 7.14
N ILE A 15 1.70 -8.39 6.12
CA ILE A 15 1.87 -7.81 4.78
C ILE A 15 1.75 -6.29 4.83
N VAL A 16 0.70 -5.78 5.48
CA VAL A 16 0.46 -4.33 5.60
C VAL A 16 1.58 -3.66 6.41
N LEU A 17 2.04 -4.29 7.50
CA LEU A 17 3.14 -3.78 8.30
C LEU A 17 4.45 -3.74 7.51
N ALA A 18 4.76 -4.79 6.73
CA ALA A 18 5.93 -4.81 5.86
C ALA A 18 5.86 -3.71 4.80
N SER A 19 4.70 -3.47 4.20
CA SER A 19 4.47 -2.34 3.28
C SER A 19 4.72 -0.99 3.96
N LEU A 20 4.21 -0.79 5.19
CA LEU A 20 4.39 0.46 5.94
C LEU A 20 5.87 0.69 6.26
N GLN A 21 6.55 -0.31 6.82
CA GLN A 21 7.97 -0.25 7.16
C GLN A 21 8.80 0.05 5.92
N ARG A 22 8.52 -0.62 4.79
CA ARG A 22 9.22 -0.37 3.54
C ARG A 22 9.01 1.06 3.03
N ALA A 23 7.79 1.56 3.09
CA ALA A 23 7.50 2.92 2.67
C ALA A 23 8.25 3.96 3.52
N LEU A 24 8.31 3.76 4.84
CA LEU A 24 9.05 4.63 5.77
C LEU A 24 10.56 4.64 5.48
N GLU A 25 11.15 3.53 5.06
CA GLU A 25 12.57 3.47 4.65
C GLU A 25 12.84 4.21 3.33
N LEU A 26 11.89 4.15 2.40
CA LEU A 26 12.06 4.68 1.06
C LEU A 26 11.77 6.18 0.95
N PHE A 27 10.84 6.70 1.75
CA PHE A 27 10.49 8.12 1.73
C PHE A 27 11.66 9.00 2.19
N LYS A 28 12.22 9.74 1.24
CA LYS A 28 13.33 10.69 1.42
C LYS A 28 13.35 11.71 0.29
N PRO A 29 14.07 12.83 0.40
CA PRO A 29 14.21 13.77 -0.70
C PRO A 29 14.68 13.08 -1.99
N GLY A 30 14.04 13.41 -3.11
CA GLY A 30 14.34 12.85 -4.42
C GLY A 30 13.59 11.57 -4.82
N THR A 31 12.77 10.96 -3.94
CA THR A 31 11.77 9.94 -4.36
C THR A 31 10.39 10.57 -4.58
N SER A 32 9.39 9.80 -4.98
CA SER A 32 8.00 10.24 -5.15
C SER A 32 7.00 9.26 -4.53
N ILE A 33 5.76 9.71 -4.29
CA ILE A 33 4.67 8.83 -3.84
C ILE A 33 4.45 7.69 -4.83
N ARG A 34 4.54 7.98 -6.14
CA ARG A 34 4.46 6.97 -7.21
C ARG A 34 5.48 5.83 -7.04
N GLU A 35 6.74 6.18 -6.83
CA GLU A 35 7.83 5.20 -6.71
C GLU A 35 7.63 4.30 -5.47
N VAL A 36 7.34 4.91 -4.32
CA VAL A 36 7.14 4.15 -3.08
C VAL A 36 5.87 3.30 -3.15
N ASN A 37 4.81 3.80 -3.79
CA ASN A 37 3.58 3.03 -4.02
C ASN A 37 3.83 1.78 -4.88
N ALA A 38 4.72 1.85 -5.87
CA ALA A 38 5.06 0.68 -6.69
C ALA A 38 5.73 -0.43 -5.87
N GLU A 39 6.62 -0.07 -4.94
CA GLU A 39 7.27 -1.02 -4.02
C GLU A 39 6.27 -1.62 -3.03
N VAL A 40 5.35 -0.82 -2.49
CA VAL A 40 4.26 -1.29 -1.62
C VAL A 40 3.36 -2.27 -2.35
N VAL A 41 2.95 -1.95 -3.59
CA VAL A 41 2.12 -2.84 -4.41
C VAL A 41 2.82 -4.18 -4.65
N ARG A 42 4.13 -4.18 -4.90
CA ARG A 42 4.90 -5.42 -5.06
C ARG A 42 4.85 -6.29 -3.80
N ILE A 43 5.09 -5.69 -2.62
CA ILE A 43 4.99 -6.41 -1.34
C ILE A 43 3.59 -7.00 -1.14
N MET A 44 2.54 -6.23 -1.41
CA MET A 44 1.16 -6.69 -1.29
C MET A 44 0.88 -7.86 -2.24
N VAL A 45 1.23 -7.76 -3.51
CA VAL A 45 0.99 -8.84 -4.48
C VAL A 45 1.75 -10.11 -4.11
N VAL A 46 3.02 -10.01 -3.74
CA VAL A 46 3.81 -11.18 -3.28
C VAL A 46 3.14 -11.83 -2.07
N GLY A 47 2.81 -11.04 -1.04
CA GLY A 47 2.17 -11.57 0.15
C GLY A 47 0.81 -12.21 -0.12
N LEU A 48 -0.02 -11.59 -0.97
CA LEU A 48 -1.32 -12.14 -1.35
C LEU A 48 -1.20 -13.44 -2.17
N VAL A 49 -0.15 -13.58 -2.99
CA VAL A 49 0.15 -14.84 -3.69
C VAL A 49 0.59 -15.93 -2.71
N GLU A 50 1.47 -15.60 -1.76
CA GLU A 50 1.93 -16.53 -0.72
C GLU A 50 0.79 -17.04 0.17
N LEU A 51 -0.21 -16.21 0.43
CA LEU A 51 -1.43 -16.59 1.16
C LEU A 51 -2.46 -17.33 0.30
N GLY A 52 -2.25 -17.43 -1.02
CA GLY A 52 -3.18 -18.04 -1.96
C GLY A 52 -4.44 -17.19 -2.25
N VAL A 53 -4.44 -15.92 -1.84
CA VAL A 53 -5.50 -14.94 -2.12
C VAL A 53 -5.47 -14.51 -3.59
N LEU A 54 -4.26 -14.26 -4.11
CA LEU A 54 -4.02 -14.10 -5.54
C LEU A 54 -3.34 -15.35 -6.10
N LYS A 55 -3.58 -15.66 -7.38
CA LYS A 55 -3.00 -16.82 -8.06
C LYS A 55 -2.47 -16.38 -9.41
N GLY A 56 -1.17 -16.59 -9.66
CA GLY A 56 -0.50 -16.21 -10.90
C GLY A 56 0.91 -15.69 -10.66
N GLU A 57 1.55 -15.24 -11.73
CA GLU A 57 2.88 -14.62 -11.69
C GLU A 57 2.82 -13.18 -11.16
N VAL A 58 3.73 -12.83 -10.24
CA VAL A 58 3.71 -11.56 -9.50
C VAL A 58 3.74 -10.35 -10.45
N ASP A 59 4.64 -10.33 -11.42
CA ASP A 59 4.77 -9.18 -12.32
C ASP A 59 3.56 -9.01 -13.24
N GLN A 60 2.92 -10.12 -13.63
CA GLN A 60 1.67 -10.07 -14.40
C GLN A 60 0.52 -9.50 -13.56
N LEU A 61 0.36 -9.99 -12.32
CA LEU A 61 -0.65 -9.50 -11.39
C LEU A 61 -0.48 -8.00 -11.06
N ILE A 62 0.77 -7.52 -10.96
CA ILE A 62 1.06 -6.09 -10.80
C ILE A 62 0.65 -5.30 -12.05
N ALA A 63 1.01 -5.79 -13.26
CA ALA A 63 0.68 -5.14 -14.53
C ALA A 63 -0.85 -5.04 -14.75
N GLU A 64 -1.58 -6.08 -14.38
CA GLU A 64 -3.05 -6.15 -14.43
C GLU A 64 -3.74 -5.40 -13.29
N GLN A 65 -2.96 -4.86 -12.34
CA GLN A 65 -3.45 -4.17 -11.14
C GLN A 65 -4.37 -5.04 -10.27
N ALA A 66 -4.12 -6.35 -10.21
CA ALA A 66 -4.94 -7.32 -9.48
C ALA A 66 -5.09 -7.01 -7.97
N HIS A 67 -4.13 -6.30 -7.38
CA HIS A 67 -4.18 -5.83 -6.00
C HIS A 67 -5.35 -4.86 -5.73
N ARG A 68 -5.92 -4.19 -6.74
CA ARG A 68 -6.94 -3.14 -6.56
C ARG A 68 -8.23 -3.63 -5.91
N GLN A 69 -8.54 -4.92 -5.99
CA GLN A 69 -9.65 -5.52 -5.25
C GLN A 69 -9.46 -5.41 -3.73
N PHE A 70 -8.20 -5.43 -3.27
CA PHE A 70 -7.84 -5.48 -1.84
C PHE A 70 -7.19 -4.19 -1.33
N PHE A 71 -6.58 -3.39 -2.21
CA PHE A 71 -5.97 -2.09 -1.93
C PHE A 71 -6.34 -1.10 -3.04
N MET A 72 -7.43 -0.36 -2.83
CA MET A 72 -8.07 0.49 -3.84
C MET A 72 -7.76 1.99 -3.72
N HIS A 73 -7.17 2.42 -2.60
CA HIS A 73 -6.87 3.81 -2.33
C HIS A 73 -5.39 4.14 -2.57
N GLY A 74 -5.03 5.43 -2.50
CA GLY A 74 -3.64 5.85 -2.59
C GLY A 74 -2.87 5.57 -1.29
N LEU A 75 -1.55 5.37 -1.40
CA LEU A 75 -0.67 5.12 -0.27
C LEU A 75 -0.45 6.34 0.67
N SER A 76 -0.52 7.55 0.12
CA SER A 76 -0.14 8.78 0.83
C SER A 76 -0.88 10.00 0.30
N HIS A 77 -1.19 10.93 1.18
CA HIS A 77 -1.62 12.29 0.85
C HIS A 77 -0.82 13.32 1.68
N TRP A 78 -0.77 14.57 1.22
CA TRP A 78 -0.24 15.69 2.00
C TRP A 78 -1.06 15.89 3.27
N LEU A 79 -0.38 16.33 4.32
CA LEU A 79 -0.98 16.59 5.61
C LEU A 79 -0.52 17.94 6.14
N GLY A 80 -1.45 18.77 6.59
CA GLY A 80 -1.16 20.11 7.11
C GLY A 80 -2.36 20.69 7.84
N LEU A 81 -2.83 21.87 7.41
CA LEU A 81 -4.02 22.49 8.02
C LEU A 81 -5.29 21.71 7.69
N ASP A 82 -5.36 21.15 6.49
CA ASP A 82 -6.39 20.19 6.10
C ASP A 82 -5.84 18.76 6.21
N VAL A 83 -6.72 17.80 6.54
CA VAL A 83 -6.33 16.38 6.61
C VAL A 83 -5.82 15.89 5.26
N HIS A 84 -6.51 16.26 4.18
CA HIS A 84 -6.03 16.12 2.81
C HIS A 84 -5.55 17.49 2.36
N ASP A 85 -4.28 17.79 2.62
CA ASP A 85 -3.77 19.15 2.50
C ASP A 85 -3.59 19.59 1.04
N VAL A 86 -3.52 20.90 0.88
CA VAL A 86 -3.24 21.53 -0.42
C VAL A 86 -1.85 21.15 -0.95
N GLY A 87 -1.63 21.35 -2.26
CA GLY A 87 -0.33 21.17 -2.90
C GLY A 87 -0.38 20.28 -4.14
N HIS A 88 0.37 20.67 -5.18
CA HIS A 88 0.43 19.91 -6.42
C HIS A 88 1.15 18.57 -6.21
N TYR A 89 0.56 17.46 -6.67
CA TYR A 89 1.13 16.11 -6.60
C TYR A 89 1.99 15.73 -7.81
N GLY A 90 2.15 16.63 -8.78
CA GLY A 90 2.71 16.30 -10.10
C GLY A 90 1.60 15.86 -11.05
N THR A 91 1.86 14.81 -11.83
CA THR A 91 0.85 14.19 -12.70
C THR A 91 -0.21 13.45 -11.86
N PRO A 92 -1.31 12.98 -12.48
CA PRO A 92 -2.28 12.13 -11.78
C PRO A 92 -1.68 10.87 -11.13
N SER A 93 -0.48 10.46 -11.55
CA SER A 93 0.26 9.34 -10.96
C SER A 93 1.00 9.69 -9.65
N ARG A 94 0.94 10.96 -9.18
CA ARG A 94 1.57 11.47 -7.95
C ARG A 94 3.10 11.34 -7.93
N ASP A 95 3.73 11.89 -8.97
CA ASP A 95 5.16 11.75 -9.25
C ASP A 95 6.01 12.97 -8.91
N ARG A 96 5.46 13.94 -8.17
CA ARG A 96 6.27 15.02 -7.60
C ARG A 96 7.37 14.44 -6.71
N LEU A 97 8.60 14.88 -6.97
CA LEU A 97 9.74 14.55 -6.12
C LEU A 97 9.57 15.20 -4.74
N LEU A 98 9.85 14.42 -3.70
CA LEU A 98 9.83 14.87 -2.33
C LEU A 98 11.02 15.77 -2.04
N GLU A 99 10.77 16.79 -1.23
CA GLU A 99 11.77 17.74 -0.76
C GLU A 99 11.64 17.90 0.77
N PRO A 100 12.71 18.27 1.49
CA PRO A 100 12.62 18.56 2.91
C PRO A 100 11.52 19.58 3.22
N GLY A 101 10.71 19.30 4.25
CA GLY A 101 9.60 20.17 4.68
C GLY A 101 8.22 19.74 4.19
N MET A 102 8.13 18.82 3.21
CA MET A 102 6.86 18.17 2.88
C MET A 102 6.41 17.24 4.01
N VAL A 103 5.12 17.25 4.33
CA VAL A 103 4.50 16.38 5.33
C VAL A 103 3.40 15.55 4.64
N LEU A 104 3.43 14.24 4.84
CA LEU A 104 2.49 13.29 4.22
C LEU A 104 2.13 12.14 5.16
N THR A 105 1.03 11.46 4.87
CA THR A 105 0.65 10.19 5.48
C THR A 105 1.37 9.01 4.84
N VAL A 106 1.42 7.87 5.54
CA VAL A 106 1.82 6.57 4.99
C VAL A 106 0.83 5.53 5.45
N GLU A 107 -0.03 5.06 4.54
CA GLU A 107 -1.25 4.33 4.89
C GLU A 107 -1.52 3.14 3.95
N PRO A 108 -0.65 2.13 3.89
CA PRO A 108 -1.02 0.89 3.21
C PRO A 108 -2.19 0.21 3.94
N GLY A 109 -3.04 -0.48 3.19
CA GLY A 109 -4.16 -1.25 3.74
C GLY A 109 -4.53 -2.44 2.86
N LEU A 110 -5.07 -3.49 3.48
CA LEU A 110 -5.66 -4.63 2.78
C LEU A 110 -7.06 -4.87 3.34
N TYR A 111 -8.05 -4.90 2.45
CA TYR A 111 -9.46 -5.08 2.77
C TYR A 111 -9.99 -6.28 2.00
N ILE A 112 -10.39 -7.33 2.72
CA ILE A 112 -10.94 -8.55 2.13
C ILE A 112 -12.45 -8.53 2.36
N ALA A 113 -13.22 -8.49 1.27
CA ALA A 113 -14.68 -8.48 1.34
C ALA A 113 -15.20 -9.81 1.91
N PRO A 114 -16.34 -9.82 2.64
CA PRO A 114 -16.89 -11.04 3.22
C PRO A 114 -17.26 -12.12 2.18
N ASP A 115 -17.53 -11.72 0.93
CA ASP A 115 -17.89 -12.57 -0.20
C ASP A 115 -16.74 -12.79 -1.20
N ALA A 116 -15.51 -12.40 -0.85
CA ALA A 116 -14.34 -12.63 -1.69
C ALA A 116 -14.01 -14.14 -1.77
N ASP A 117 -13.70 -14.62 -2.98
CA ASP A 117 -13.22 -15.98 -3.21
C ASP A 117 -11.74 -16.12 -2.79
N VAL A 118 -11.51 -16.36 -1.49
CA VAL A 118 -10.19 -16.46 -0.87
C VAL A 118 -10.12 -17.63 0.11
N PRO A 119 -8.92 -18.12 0.46
CA PRO A 119 -8.76 -19.14 1.51
C PRO A 119 -9.26 -18.68 2.90
N GLU A 120 -9.73 -19.62 3.72
CA GLU A 120 -10.16 -19.39 5.12
C GLU A 120 -9.01 -19.16 6.12
#